data_AF-A0A957VDZ1-F1
#
_entry.id   AF-A0A957VDZ1-F1
#
_cell.length_a   1.000
_cell.length_b   1.000
_cell.length_c   1.000
_cell.angle_alpha   90.00
_cell.angle_beta   90.00
_cell.angle_gamma   90.00
#
_symmetry.space_group_name_H-M   'P 1'
#
loop_
_entity.id
_entity.type
_entity.pdbx_description
1 polymer ?
#
loop_
_entity_poly.entity_id
_entity_poly.type
_entity_poly.pdbx_seq_one_letter_code
_entity_poly.pdbx_strand_id
1 'polypeptide(L)'
;KLPPVAGGLRGVFSKERWSQLNSGVLAVLLVLPLLFSQTGEVRTLLTAEAREDWRAVGQLLQAYAAPDDVVIAVRAEPTMNWYYPPAAAPFGQYDRLPRVWQAINRQPRRWFVLSSYSLKRDAALRDWLGNNGAVAIGIDRRVVLYVQQDGLSAPELLAEVGKFSLPPKALTYVSLARQFARYGDADRSRLFYEQALRLTAPQLNQRLVNEIAASQNRLKPDDDGFCQVSC
;
A
#
# COMPACT_ATOMS: atom_id res chain seq x y z
N LYS A 1 -3.55 -25.55 57.69
CA LYS A 1 -3.46 -24.23 58.36
C LYS A 1 -2.49 -23.38 57.56
N LEU A 2 -3.00 -22.43 56.78
CA LEU A 2 -2.21 -21.45 56.00
C LEU A 2 -2.15 -20.13 56.78
N PRO A 3 -1.04 -19.37 56.72
CA PRO A 3 -0.95 -18.09 57.40
C PRO A 3 -1.73 -17.00 56.65
N PRO A 4 -2.27 -16.00 57.36
CA PRO A 4 -2.94 -14.86 56.74
C PRO A 4 -1.91 -13.89 56.14
N VAL A 5 -2.00 -13.63 54.84
CA VAL A 5 -1.31 -12.51 54.18
C VAL A 5 -2.21 -11.30 54.28
N ALA A 6 -2.03 -10.51 55.34
CA ALA A 6 -2.66 -9.21 55.49
C ALA A 6 -1.60 -8.14 55.70
N GLY A 7 -1.60 -7.14 54.81
CA GLY A 7 -0.96 -5.85 55.05
C GLY A 7 0.17 -5.51 54.10
N GLY A 8 0.04 -4.39 53.39
CA GLY A 8 1.21 -3.70 52.85
C GLY A 8 1.10 -2.97 51.52
N LEU A 9 -0.04 -2.40 51.10
CA LEU A 9 -0.09 -1.52 49.92
C LEU A 9 -0.76 -0.16 50.16
N ARG A 10 -0.85 0.32 51.42
CA ARG A 10 -1.48 1.62 51.74
C ARG A 10 -0.51 2.81 51.87
N GLY A 11 0.79 2.64 51.61
CA GLY A 11 1.81 3.67 51.91
C GLY A 11 2.39 4.45 50.72
N VAL A 12 2.04 4.15 49.47
CA VAL A 12 2.81 4.65 48.31
C VAL A 12 2.35 6.04 47.80
N PHE A 13 1.26 6.59 48.32
CA PHE A 13 0.69 7.86 47.84
C PHE A 13 0.52 8.89 48.97
N SER A 14 1.61 9.29 49.64
CA SER A 14 1.57 10.50 50.47
C SER A 14 1.64 11.76 49.59
N LYS A 15 0.82 12.76 49.91
CA LYS A 15 0.71 14.03 49.18
C LYS A 15 2.04 14.81 49.10
N GLU A 16 2.95 14.59 50.04
CA GLU A 16 4.19 15.36 50.14
C GLU A 16 5.23 14.98 49.06
N ARG A 17 5.22 13.73 48.57
CA ARG A 17 6.18 13.26 47.56
C ARG A 17 5.97 13.84 46.16
N TRP A 18 4.77 14.37 45.87
CA TRP A 18 4.47 15.00 44.57
C TRP A 18 5.09 16.39 44.42
N SER A 19 5.38 17.08 45.52
CA SER A 19 5.99 18.43 45.49
C SER A 19 7.49 18.43 45.15
N GLN A 20 8.16 17.28 45.24
CA GLN A 20 9.58 17.11 44.91
C GLN A 20 9.83 16.51 43.52
N LEU A 21 8.78 16.22 42.75
CA LEU A 21 8.95 15.92 41.33
C LEU A 21 9.40 17.22 40.65
N ASN A 22 10.73 17.34 40.46
CA ASN A 22 11.35 18.40 39.68
C ASN A 22 10.52 18.63 38.41
N SER A 23 10.16 19.87 38.14
CA SER A 23 9.40 20.30 36.97
C SER A 23 9.95 19.72 35.65
N GLY A 24 11.25 19.40 35.60
CA GLY A 24 11.87 18.66 34.50
C GLY A 24 11.37 17.23 34.28
N VAL A 25 11.08 16.46 35.35
CA VAL A 25 10.54 15.09 35.23
C VAL A 25 9.10 15.12 34.70
N LEU A 26 8.30 16.11 35.15
CA LEU A 26 6.95 16.30 34.63
C LEU A 26 6.97 16.69 33.15
N ALA A 27 7.89 17.57 32.74
CA ALA A 27 8.08 17.94 31.34
C ALA A 27 8.51 16.74 30.48
N VAL A 28 9.44 15.91 30.94
CA VAL A 28 9.85 14.69 30.22
C VAL A 28 8.70 13.70 30.10
N LEU A 29 7.90 13.50 31.15
CA LEU A 29 6.72 12.62 31.12
C LEU A 29 5.59 13.14 30.23
N LEU A 30 5.48 14.47 30.03
CA LEU A 30 4.54 15.07 29.09
C LEU A 30 5.03 15.03 27.64
N VAL A 31 6.34 15.15 27.41
CA VAL A 31 6.94 15.14 26.06
C VAL A 31 7.12 13.72 25.53
N LEU A 32 7.40 12.72 26.38
CA LEU A 32 7.57 11.32 25.94
C LEU A 32 6.36 10.80 25.14
N PRO A 33 5.10 10.94 25.61
CA PRO A 33 3.93 10.49 24.86
C PRO A 33 3.77 11.20 23.51
N LEU A 34 4.16 12.47 23.41
CA LEU A 34 4.13 13.22 22.15
C LEU A 34 5.18 12.69 21.17
N LEU A 35 6.40 12.44 21.64
CA LEU A 35 7.45 11.79 20.85
C LEU A 35 7.01 10.38 20.41
N PHE A 36 6.43 9.60 21.33
CA PHE A 36 5.92 8.25 21.03
C PHE A 36 4.69 8.26 20.12
N SER A 37 3.83 9.28 20.17
CA SER A 37 2.69 9.41 19.24
C SER A 37 3.17 9.61 17.79
N GLN A 38 4.32 10.27 17.59
CA GLN A 38 4.96 10.34 16.28
C GLN A 38 5.63 9.01 15.90
N THR A 39 6.08 8.21 16.87
CA THR A 39 6.61 6.86 16.58
C THR A 39 5.55 5.82 16.20
N GLY A 40 4.25 6.13 16.30
CA GLY A 40 3.20 5.22 15.83
C GLY A 40 3.39 4.80 14.38
N GLU A 41 3.85 5.74 13.53
CA GLU A 41 4.20 5.48 12.13
C GLU A 41 5.39 4.52 11.99
N VAL A 42 6.41 4.67 12.84
CA VAL A 42 7.58 3.76 12.90
C VAL A 42 7.15 2.36 13.35
N ARG A 43 6.25 2.25 14.33
CA ARG A 43 5.69 0.96 14.74
C ARG A 43 4.93 0.27 13.62
N THR A 44 4.20 1.01 12.79
CA THR A 44 3.50 0.44 11.63
C THR A 44 4.44 -0.02 10.51
N LEU A 45 5.59 0.63 10.34
CA LEU A 45 6.64 0.15 9.42
C LEU A 45 7.36 -1.11 9.95
N LEU A 46 7.26 -1.39 11.25
CA LEU A 46 7.92 -2.51 11.92
C LEU A 46 7.02 -3.73 12.13
N THR A 47 5.74 -3.71 11.72
CA THR A 47 4.89 -4.91 11.77
C THR A 47 5.35 -5.93 10.74
N ALA A 48 5.19 -7.22 11.05
CA ALA A 48 5.56 -8.31 10.14
C ALA A 48 4.82 -8.22 8.79
N GLU A 49 3.55 -7.81 8.82
CA GLU A 49 2.69 -7.65 7.64
C GLU A 49 3.25 -6.59 6.66
N ALA A 50 3.66 -5.42 7.17
CA ALA A 50 4.25 -4.38 6.32
C ALA A 50 5.53 -4.89 5.61
N ARG A 51 6.35 -5.71 6.29
CA ARG A 51 7.56 -6.29 5.69
C ARG A 51 7.24 -7.25 4.55
N GLU A 52 6.15 -8.01 4.65
CA GLU A 52 5.72 -8.91 3.58
C GLU A 52 5.20 -8.14 2.36
N ASP A 53 4.51 -7.01 2.59
CA ASP A 53 4.06 -6.14 1.51
C ASP A 53 5.24 -5.54 0.74
N TRP A 54 6.24 -5.01 1.45
CA TRP A 54 7.45 -4.46 0.81
C TRP A 54 8.27 -5.53 0.10
N ARG A 55 8.33 -6.76 0.65
CA ARG A 55 8.96 -7.90 -0.03
C ARG A 55 8.22 -8.24 -1.33
N ALA A 56 6.89 -8.24 -1.32
CA ALA A 56 6.10 -8.50 -2.51
C ALA A 56 6.31 -7.43 -3.59
N VAL A 57 6.42 -6.14 -3.21
CA VAL A 57 6.79 -5.05 -4.13
C VAL A 57 8.17 -5.30 -4.74
N GLY A 58 9.16 -5.59 -3.90
CA GLY A 58 10.54 -5.83 -4.34
C GLY A 58 10.67 -7.01 -5.29
N GLN A 59 10.00 -8.13 -5.00
CA GLN A 59 9.96 -9.31 -5.87
C GLN A 59 9.30 -9.01 -7.22
N LEU A 60 8.20 -8.25 -7.20
CA LEU A 60 7.50 -7.88 -8.44
C LEU A 60 8.38 -6.96 -9.31
N LEU A 61 9.03 -5.96 -8.70
CA LEU A 61 10.00 -5.10 -9.40
C LEU A 61 11.21 -5.88 -9.90
N GLN A 62 11.68 -6.89 -9.18
CA GLN A 62 12.81 -7.72 -9.61
C GLN A 62 12.47 -8.64 -10.78
N ALA A 63 11.23 -9.13 -10.82
CA ALA A 63 10.77 -9.97 -11.91
C ALA A 63 10.48 -9.17 -13.18
N TYR A 64 9.98 -7.93 -13.05
CA TYR A 64 9.40 -7.22 -14.18
C TYR A 64 10.07 -5.90 -14.54
N ALA A 65 10.79 -5.21 -13.64
CA ALA A 65 11.47 -3.98 -14.00
C ALA A 65 12.73 -4.27 -14.85
N ALA A 66 12.82 -3.62 -15.99
CA ALA A 66 13.91 -3.73 -16.94
C ALA A 66 15.05 -2.75 -16.59
N PRO A 67 16.29 -2.99 -17.08
CA PRO A 67 17.43 -2.11 -16.76
C PRO A 67 17.29 -0.65 -17.18
N ASP A 68 16.49 -0.38 -18.21
CA ASP A 68 16.17 0.94 -18.75
C ASP A 68 14.96 1.61 -18.08
N ASP A 69 14.23 0.88 -17.23
CA ASP A 69 13.15 1.46 -16.43
C ASP A 69 13.70 2.41 -15.35
N VAL A 70 12.80 3.17 -14.71
CA VAL A 70 13.10 3.82 -13.44
C VAL A 70 12.10 3.46 -12.37
N VAL A 71 12.60 3.18 -11.17
CA VAL A 71 11.78 2.95 -9.98
C VAL A 71 11.80 4.20 -9.10
N ILE A 72 10.64 4.81 -8.93
CA ILE A 72 10.38 6.03 -8.19
C ILE A 72 9.61 5.68 -6.92
N ALA A 73 10.31 5.54 -5.80
CA ALA A 73 9.68 5.33 -4.50
C ALA A 73 9.67 6.63 -3.71
N VAL A 74 8.50 7.25 -3.52
CA VAL A 74 8.41 8.54 -2.83
C VAL A 74 8.38 8.30 -1.33
N ARG A 75 9.45 8.68 -0.61
CA ARG A 75 9.61 8.49 0.85
C ARG A 75 9.60 7.02 1.33
N ALA A 76 9.68 6.08 0.40
CA ALA A 76 9.81 4.65 0.67
C ALA A 76 11.21 4.12 0.31
N GLU A 77 12.15 5.02 0.00
CA GLU A 77 13.50 4.69 -0.47
C GLU A 77 14.28 3.80 0.50
N PRO A 78 14.37 4.13 1.80
CA PRO A 78 15.11 3.31 2.73
C PRO A 78 14.55 1.89 2.80
N THR A 79 13.23 1.75 2.75
CA THR A 79 12.55 0.45 2.81
C THR A 79 12.80 -0.35 1.53
N MET A 80 12.65 0.28 0.37
CA MET A 80 12.87 -0.40 -0.92
C MET A 80 14.30 -0.90 -1.11
N ASN A 81 15.31 -0.17 -0.61
CA ASN A 81 16.69 -0.63 -0.65
C ASN A 81 16.91 -2.01 0.02
N TRP A 82 16.06 -2.39 0.98
CA TRP A 82 16.17 -3.67 1.69
C TRP A 82 15.46 -4.80 0.95
N TYR A 83 14.37 -4.50 0.26
CA TYR A 83 13.51 -5.50 -0.38
C TYR A 83 13.72 -5.62 -1.88
N TYR A 84 14.50 -4.71 -2.48
CA TYR A 84 14.90 -4.74 -3.89
C TYR A 84 16.44 -4.75 -4.13
N PRO A 85 17.22 -5.71 -3.58
CA PRO A 85 18.67 -5.80 -3.85
C PRO A 85 19.06 -6.89 -4.88
N PRO A 86 20.13 -6.70 -5.68
CA PRO A 86 20.51 -5.48 -6.40
C PRO A 86 19.46 -5.16 -7.48
N ALA A 87 19.02 -3.91 -7.51
CA ALA A 87 18.01 -3.43 -8.43
C ALA A 87 18.45 -3.57 -9.90
N ALA A 88 17.59 -4.14 -10.74
CA ALA A 88 17.82 -4.18 -12.18
C ALA A 88 17.70 -2.77 -12.78
N ALA A 89 16.70 -2.01 -12.31
CA ALA A 89 16.45 -0.63 -12.71
C ALA A 89 17.09 0.36 -11.71
N PRO A 90 17.62 1.51 -12.17
CA PRO A 90 18.12 2.55 -11.29
C PRO A 90 17.05 3.02 -10.29
N PHE A 91 17.45 3.05 -9.02
CA PHE A 91 16.65 3.52 -7.91
C PHE A 91 17.18 4.88 -7.43
N GLY A 92 16.37 5.93 -7.58
CA GLY A 92 16.75 7.30 -7.21
C GLY A 92 16.22 7.72 -5.84
N GLN A 93 16.88 8.70 -5.20
CA GLN A 93 16.32 9.42 -4.06
C GLN A 93 15.36 10.50 -4.58
N TYR A 94 14.06 10.31 -4.34
CA TYR A 94 12.98 11.16 -4.86
C TYR A 94 12.30 11.97 -3.76
N ASP A 95 13.13 12.50 -2.86
CA ASP A 95 12.74 13.34 -1.74
C ASP A 95 12.11 14.69 -2.17
N ARG A 96 12.32 15.09 -3.44
CA ARG A 96 11.84 16.35 -4.03
C ARG A 96 11.14 16.14 -5.36
N LEU A 97 9.97 16.77 -5.53
CA LEU A 97 9.15 16.72 -6.75
C LEU A 97 9.92 17.03 -8.05
N PRO A 98 10.82 18.03 -8.14
CA PRO A 98 11.56 18.29 -9.37
C PRO A 98 12.38 17.10 -9.88
N ARG A 99 12.95 16.28 -8.98
CA ARG A 99 13.69 15.06 -9.36
C ARG A 99 12.76 13.97 -9.89
N VAL A 100 11.57 13.85 -9.31
CA VAL A 100 10.52 12.95 -9.81
C VAL A 100 10.16 13.32 -11.24
N TRP A 101 9.86 14.59 -11.51
CA TRP A 101 9.53 15.05 -12.86
C TRP A 101 10.67 14.89 -13.85
N GLN A 102 11.91 15.10 -13.42
CA GLN A 102 13.09 14.85 -14.24
C GLN A 102 13.23 13.37 -14.62
N ALA A 103 13.00 12.45 -13.68
CA ALA A 103 13.03 11.02 -13.95
C ALA A 103 11.88 10.59 -14.87
N ILE A 104 10.68 11.15 -14.65
CA ILE A 104 9.52 10.93 -15.51
C ILE A 104 9.87 11.28 -16.96
N ASN A 105 10.38 12.49 -17.20
CA ASN A 105 10.65 12.96 -18.56
C ASN A 105 11.80 12.26 -19.29
N ARG A 106 12.58 11.40 -18.60
CA ARG A 106 13.76 10.76 -19.18
C ARG A 106 13.54 9.31 -19.59
N GLN A 107 12.61 8.62 -18.94
CA GLN A 107 12.51 7.17 -19.04
C GLN A 107 11.16 6.78 -19.66
N PRO A 108 11.18 5.86 -20.66
CA PRO A 108 9.97 5.47 -21.36
C PRO A 108 9.03 4.69 -20.45
N ARG A 109 9.57 3.84 -19.55
CA ARG A 109 8.77 3.06 -18.61
C ARG A 109 9.20 3.31 -17.17
N ARG A 110 8.20 3.47 -16.33
CA ARG A 110 8.31 4.11 -15.02
C ARG A 110 7.48 3.34 -14.01
N TRP A 111 8.11 3.00 -12.89
CA TRP A 111 7.47 2.34 -11.76
C TRP A 111 7.38 3.32 -10.60
N PHE A 112 6.21 3.46 -9.98
CA PHE A 112 6.01 4.32 -8.83
C PHE A 112 5.58 3.50 -7.63
N VAL A 113 6.34 3.56 -6.56
CA VAL A 113 5.99 2.91 -5.31
C VAL A 113 5.43 3.97 -4.38
N LEU A 114 4.10 3.98 -4.24
CA LEU A 114 3.40 4.93 -3.37
C LEU A 114 2.84 4.22 -2.15
N SER A 115 2.92 4.90 -1.01
CA SER A 115 2.37 4.38 0.23
C SER A 115 1.46 5.38 0.91
N SER A 116 0.46 4.93 1.67
CA SER A 116 -0.26 5.81 2.58
C SER A 116 0.54 6.12 3.85
N TYR A 117 1.66 5.43 4.08
CA TYR A 117 2.65 5.80 5.11
C TYR A 117 3.32 7.15 4.78
N SER A 118 3.36 7.57 3.51
CA SER A 118 3.83 8.89 3.11
C SER A 118 2.67 9.91 3.12
N LEU A 119 2.57 10.67 4.22
CA LEU A 119 1.57 11.74 4.43
C LEU A 119 1.41 12.68 3.22
N LYS A 120 0.16 12.87 2.75
CA LYS A 120 -0.44 13.92 1.88
C LYS A 120 0.27 14.40 0.60
N ARG A 121 1.58 14.16 0.41
CA ARG A 121 2.37 14.66 -0.74
C ARG A 121 2.11 13.89 -2.03
N ASP A 122 1.40 12.78 -1.95
CA ASP A 122 1.22 11.89 -3.11
C ASP A 122 -0.10 12.11 -3.85
N ALA A 123 -1.00 12.98 -3.36
CA ALA A 123 -2.31 13.19 -4.01
C ALA A 123 -2.15 13.71 -5.46
N ALA A 124 -1.39 14.80 -5.64
CA ALA A 124 -1.13 15.37 -6.97
C ALA A 124 -0.43 14.37 -7.90
N LEU A 125 0.49 13.55 -7.37
CA LEU A 125 1.17 12.52 -8.17
C LEU A 125 0.22 11.38 -8.53
N ARG A 126 -0.66 10.93 -7.63
CA ARG A 126 -1.69 9.92 -7.93
C ARG A 126 -2.69 10.41 -8.95
N ASP A 127 -3.13 11.65 -8.85
CA ASP A 127 -4.05 12.27 -9.81
C ASP A 127 -3.37 12.35 -11.18
N TRP A 128 -2.10 12.78 -11.21
CA TRP A 128 -1.30 12.75 -12.44
C TRP A 128 -1.18 11.33 -13.00
N LEU A 129 -0.85 10.32 -12.20
CA LEU A 129 -0.75 8.93 -12.64
C LEU A 129 -2.08 8.42 -13.23
N GLY A 130 -3.21 8.71 -12.57
CA GLY A 130 -4.54 8.33 -13.05
C GLY A 130 -4.89 8.98 -14.39
N ASN A 131 -4.48 10.24 -14.60
CA ASN A 131 -4.72 10.97 -15.83
C ASN A 131 -3.74 10.62 -16.97
N ASN A 132 -2.60 9.99 -16.66
CA ASN A 132 -1.55 9.66 -17.63
C ASN A 132 -1.46 8.15 -17.91
N GLY A 133 -2.58 7.44 -17.75
CA GLY A 133 -2.70 6.05 -18.17
C GLY A 133 -1.86 5.06 -17.36
N ALA A 134 -1.47 5.40 -16.13
CA ALA A 134 -0.77 4.47 -15.25
C ALA A 134 -1.71 3.34 -14.80
N VAL A 135 -1.16 2.13 -14.70
CA VAL A 135 -1.85 0.96 -14.14
C VAL A 135 -1.47 0.79 -12.68
N ALA A 136 -2.47 0.63 -11.81
CA ALA A 136 -2.29 0.50 -10.37
C ALA A 136 -2.34 -0.97 -9.90
N ILE A 137 -1.29 -1.44 -9.25
CA ILE A 137 -1.17 -2.77 -8.65
C ILE A 137 -1.22 -2.59 -7.13
N GLY A 138 -2.41 -2.75 -6.55
CA GLY A 138 -2.63 -2.61 -5.11
C GLY A 138 -2.10 -3.81 -4.32
N ILE A 139 -0.91 -3.70 -3.75
CA ILE A 139 -0.30 -4.79 -2.96
C ILE A 139 -0.98 -4.92 -1.60
N ASP A 140 -1.21 -3.80 -0.94
CA ASP A 140 -1.99 -3.67 0.29
C ASP A 140 -2.77 -2.34 0.27
N ARG A 141 -3.71 -2.15 1.21
CA ARG A 141 -4.44 -0.90 1.44
C ARG A 141 -3.50 0.29 1.60
N ARG A 142 -2.26 0.05 2.00
CA ARG A 142 -1.26 1.09 2.24
C ARG A 142 -0.13 1.14 1.24
N VAL A 143 -0.01 0.19 0.32
CA VAL A 143 1.10 0.13 -0.64
C VAL A 143 0.56 -0.18 -2.02
N VAL A 144 0.74 0.77 -2.94
CA VAL A 144 0.29 0.66 -4.33
C VAL A 144 1.49 0.88 -5.23
N LEU A 145 1.74 -0.09 -6.11
CA LEU A 145 2.71 0.03 -7.18
C LEU A 145 2.00 0.51 -8.43
N TYR A 146 2.47 1.59 -9.04
CA TYR A 146 2.00 2.01 -10.35
C TYR A 146 3.05 1.68 -11.40
N VAL A 147 2.60 1.29 -12.59
CA VAL A 147 3.44 1.22 -13.77
C VAL A 147 2.85 2.12 -14.84
N GLN A 148 3.69 2.84 -15.55
CA GLN A 148 3.31 3.70 -16.66
C GLN A 148 4.38 3.56 -17.75
N GLN A 149 3.96 3.57 -19.01
CA GLN A 149 4.84 3.44 -20.16
C GLN A 149 4.42 4.38 -21.29
N ASP A 150 5.38 5.12 -21.82
CA ASP A 150 5.20 5.95 -23.01
C ASP A 150 4.95 5.08 -24.24
N GLY A 151 4.00 5.52 -25.07
CA GLY A 151 3.61 4.80 -26.29
C GLY A 151 2.63 3.64 -26.09
N LEU A 152 2.28 3.27 -24.85
CA LEU A 152 1.19 2.34 -24.56
C LEU A 152 -0.03 3.07 -24.00
N SER A 153 -1.21 2.71 -24.51
CA SER A 153 -2.46 3.10 -23.88
C SER A 153 -2.66 2.34 -22.56
N ALA A 154 -3.49 2.88 -21.67
CA ALA A 154 -3.77 2.24 -20.38
C ALA A 154 -4.34 0.80 -20.50
N PRO A 155 -5.25 0.49 -21.46
CA PRO A 155 -5.72 -0.88 -21.67
C PRO A 155 -4.61 -1.84 -22.15
N GLU A 156 -3.70 -1.38 -23.02
CA GLU A 156 -2.57 -2.18 -23.51
C GLU A 156 -1.59 -2.48 -22.37
N LEU A 157 -1.22 -1.46 -21.60
CA LEU A 157 -0.36 -1.62 -20.43
C LEU A 157 -1.03 -2.52 -19.38
N LEU A 158 -2.34 -2.39 -19.17
CA LEU A 158 -3.08 -3.26 -18.26
C LEU A 158 -3.08 -4.72 -18.74
N ALA A 159 -3.21 -4.95 -20.05
CA ALA A 159 -3.11 -6.28 -20.64
C ALA A 159 -1.71 -6.88 -20.49
N GLU A 160 -0.65 -6.05 -20.51
CA GLU A 160 0.71 -6.48 -20.20
C GLU A 160 0.85 -6.86 -18.72
N VAL A 161 0.41 -5.98 -17.81
CA VAL A 161 0.43 -6.22 -16.36
C VAL A 161 -0.37 -7.48 -15.98
N GLY A 162 -1.46 -7.77 -16.69
CA GLY A 162 -2.25 -8.97 -16.48
C GLY A 162 -1.49 -10.29 -16.72
N LYS A 163 -0.31 -10.24 -17.34
CA LYS A 163 0.57 -11.41 -17.56
C LYS A 163 1.61 -11.59 -16.46
N PHE A 164 1.72 -10.64 -15.52
CA PHE A 164 2.69 -10.73 -14.45
C PHE A 164 2.33 -11.84 -13.44
N SER A 165 3.36 -12.41 -12.83
CA SER A 165 3.26 -13.29 -11.68
C SER A 165 3.06 -12.41 -10.45
N LEU A 166 1.79 -12.20 -10.11
CA LEU A 166 1.39 -11.27 -9.07
C LEU A 166 1.51 -11.90 -7.68
N PRO A 167 1.80 -11.11 -6.63
CA PRO A 167 1.78 -11.60 -5.27
C PRO A 167 0.40 -12.19 -4.92
N PRO A 168 0.32 -13.31 -4.18
CA PRO A 168 -0.93 -13.99 -3.84
C PRO A 168 -1.71 -13.23 -2.75
N LYS A 169 -2.05 -11.97 -3.02
CA LYS A 169 -2.81 -11.07 -2.14
C LYS A 169 -4.12 -10.70 -2.82
N ALA A 170 -5.23 -10.91 -2.14
CA ALA A 170 -6.56 -10.68 -2.71
C ALA A 170 -6.75 -9.25 -3.25
N LEU A 171 -6.19 -8.25 -2.56
CA LEU A 171 -6.29 -6.85 -2.98
C LEU A 171 -5.61 -6.59 -4.34
N THR A 172 -4.50 -7.27 -4.63
CA THR A 172 -3.80 -7.15 -5.91
C THR A 172 -4.73 -7.51 -7.06
N TYR A 173 -5.42 -8.64 -6.93
CA TYR A 173 -6.35 -9.13 -7.95
C TYR A 173 -7.59 -8.25 -8.05
N VAL A 174 -8.14 -7.78 -6.92
CA VAL A 174 -9.28 -6.83 -6.92
C VAL A 174 -8.91 -5.50 -7.60
N SER A 175 -7.71 -4.98 -7.38
CA SER A 175 -7.23 -3.74 -8.00
C SER A 175 -7.19 -3.85 -9.53
N LEU A 176 -6.70 -4.98 -10.05
CA LEU A 176 -6.64 -5.21 -11.50
C LEU A 176 -8.02 -5.49 -12.09
N ALA A 177 -8.86 -6.29 -11.40
CA ALA A 177 -10.22 -6.56 -11.84
C ALA A 177 -11.02 -5.28 -12.08
N ARG A 178 -10.93 -4.31 -11.15
CA ARG A 178 -11.58 -3.00 -11.30
C ARG A 178 -11.11 -2.22 -12.50
N GLN A 179 -9.82 -2.27 -12.80
CA GLN A 179 -9.27 -1.58 -13.96
C GLN A 179 -9.69 -2.25 -15.26
N PHE A 180 -9.70 -3.59 -15.32
CA PHE A 180 -10.22 -4.32 -16.49
C PHE A 180 -11.70 -4.00 -16.71
N ALA A 181 -12.52 -3.98 -15.66
CA ALA A 181 -13.91 -3.57 -15.73
C ALA A 181 -14.07 -2.13 -16.27
N ARG A 182 -13.26 -1.19 -15.77
CA ARG A 182 -13.28 0.21 -16.22
C ARG A 182 -12.96 0.35 -17.71
N TYR A 183 -12.09 -0.51 -18.25
CA TYR A 183 -11.74 -0.51 -19.67
C TYR A 183 -12.59 -1.49 -20.51
N GLY A 184 -13.69 -2.02 -19.96
CA GLY A 184 -14.64 -2.86 -20.69
C GLY A 184 -14.25 -4.32 -20.87
N ASP A 185 -13.12 -4.78 -20.30
CA ASP A 185 -12.68 -6.18 -20.35
C ASP A 185 -13.34 -6.98 -19.20
N ALA A 186 -14.64 -7.24 -19.36
CA ALA A 186 -15.46 -7.93 -18.36
C ALA A 186 -14.97 -9.35 -18.06
N ASP A 187 -14.44 -10.05 -19.07
CA ASP A 187 -13.94 -11.42 -18.93
C ASP A 187 -12.69 -11.48 -18.05
N ARG A 188 -11.67 -10.66 -18.33
CA ARG A 188 -10.50 -10.61 -17.45
C ARG A 188 -10.87 -10.09 -16.08
N SER A 189 -11.72 -9.07 -15.99
CA SER A 189 -12.23 -8.58 -14.70
C SER A 189 -12.79 -9.71 -13.83
N ARG A 190 -13.67 -10.55 -14.40
CA ARG A 190 -14.24 -11.71 -13.72
C ARG A 190 -13.16 -12.70 -13.26
N LEU A 191 -12.21 -13.06 -14.11
CA LEU A 191 -11.13 -13.99 -13.77
C LEU A 191 -10.28 -13.47 -12.59
N PHE A 192 -9.93 -12.18 -12.59
CA PHE A 192 -9.20 -11.57 -11.48
C PHE A 192 -10.04 -11.55 -10.19
N TYR A 193 -11.34 -11.24 -10.26
CA TYR A 193 -12.21 -11.32 -9.08
C TYR A 193 -12.34 -12.72 -8.50
N GLU A 194 -12.47 -13.74 -9.34
CA GLU A 194 -12.51 -15.14 -8.90
C GLU A 194 -11.21 -15.54 -8.19
N GLN A 195 -10.07 -15.12 -8.71
CA GLN A 195 -8.77 -15.37 -8.08
C GLN A 195 -8.66 -14.65 -6.73
N ALA A 196 -9.17 -13.41 -6.61
CA ALA A 196 -9.25 -12.71 -5.33
C ALA A 196 -10.11 -13.47 -4.31
N LEU A 197 -11.28 -13.98 -4.73
CA LEU A 197 -12.17 -14.76 -3.85
C LEU A 197 -11.49 -16.03 -3.32
N ARG A 198 -10.77 -16.76 -4.18
CA ARG A 198 -10.01 -17.95 -3.79
C ARG A 198 -8.98 -17.65 -2.71
N LEU A 199 -8.33 -16.49 -2.78
CA LEU A 199 -7.36 -16.05 -1.77
C LEU A 199 -8.02 -15.58 -0.46
N THR A 200 -9.27 -15.11 -0.50
CA THR A 200 -10.03 -14.71 0.70
C THR A 200 -10.81 -15.83 1.37
N ALA A 201 -11.09 -16.94 0.68
CA ALA A 201 -11.83 -18.07 1.23
C ALA A 201 -11.29 -18.61 2.57
N PRO A 202 -9.97 -18.62 2.85
CA PRO A 202 -9.44 -19.04 4.15
C PRO A 202 -9.52 -17.97 5.24
N GLN A 203 -9.73 -16.70 4.87
CA GLN A 203 -9.66 -15.53 5.75
C GLN A 203 -10.87 -14.63 5.47
N LEU A 204 -11.99 -14.88 6.16
CA LEU A 204 -13.28 -14.22 5.99
C LEU A 204 -13.22 -12.69 6.25
N ASN A 205 -12.66 -11.93 5.31
CA ASN A 205 -12.84 -10.50 5.23
C ASN A 205 -14.17 -10.23 4.53
N GLN A 206 -15.26 -10.36 5.28
CA GLN A 206 -16.63 -10.23 4.77
C GLN A 206 -16.84 -8.95 3.96
N ARG A 207 -16.16 -7.86 4.32
CA ARG A 207 -16.20 -6.60 3.56
C ARG A 207 -15.67 -6.77 2.13
N LEU A 208 -14.53 -7.44 1.97
CA LEU A 208 -13.92 -7.67 0.66
C LEU A 208 -14.79 -8.61 -0.18
N VAL A 209 -15.34 -9.66 0.43
CA VAL A 209 -16.28 -10.57 -0.24
C VAL A 209 -17.52 -9.83 -0.73
N ASN A 210 -18.13 -8.99 0.12
CA ASN A 210 -19.28 -8.18 -0.25
C ASN A 210 -18.95 -7.20 -1.39
N GLU A 211 -17.76 -6.60 -1.37
CA GLU A 211 -17.31 -5.68 -2.42
C GLU A 211 -17.09 -6.39 -3.77
N ILE A 212 -16.54 -7.61 -3.74
CA ILE A 212 -16.39 -8.44 -4.93
C ILE A 212 -17.76 -8.86 -5.46
N ALA A 213 -18.67 -9.34 -4.60
CA ALA A 213 -20.01 -9.74 -4.99
C ALA A 213 -20.80 -8.56 -5.58
N ALA A 214 -20.71 -7.37 -4.97
CA ALA A 214 -21.33 -6.16 -5.50
C ALA A 214 -20.77 -5.77 -6.86
N SER A 215 -19.46 -5.97 -7.08
CA SER A 215 -18.82 -5.67 -8.37
C SER A 215 -19.23 -6.68 -9.46
N GLN A 216 -19.33 -7.96 -9.13
CA GLN A 216 -19.80 -8.99 -10.06
C GLN A 216 -21.27 -8.81 -10.46
N ASN A 217 -22.13 -8.39 -9.52
CA ASN A 217 -23.53 -8.10 -9.84
C ASN A 217 -23.68 -6.93 -10.84
N ARG A 218 -22.73 -5.97 -10.86
CA ARG A 218 -22.70 -4.91 -11.89
C ARG A 218 -22.20 -5.39 -13.24
N LEU A 219 -21.50 -6.52 -13.29
CA LEU A 219 -20.97 -7.10 -14.53
C LEU A 219 -21.95 -8.09 -15.18
N LYS A 220 -23.04 -8.46 -14.51
CA LYS A 220 -24.09 -9.26 -15.15
C LYS A 220 -24.77 -8.40 -16.21
N PRO A 221 -24.77 -8.80 -17.49
CA PRO A 221 -25.61 -8.13 -18.47
C PRO A 221 -27.06 -8.27 -18.01
N ASP A 222 -27.84 -7.19 -18.09
CA ASP A 222 -29.30 -7.32 -18.00
C ASP A 222 -29.74 -8.30 -19.08
N ASP A 223 -30.77 -9.11 -18.81
CA ASP A 223 -31.28 -10.14 -19.72
C ASP A 223 -31.71 -9.56 -21.10
N ASP A 224 -31.72 -8.23 -21.24
CA ASP A 224 -31.97 -7.45 -22.45
C ASP A 224 -30.70 -7.13 -23.28
N GLY A 225 -29.51 -7.62 -22.89
CA GLY A 225 -28.28 -7.52 -23.68
C GLY A 225 -27.60 -6.13 -23.70
N PHE A 226 -28.04 -5.18 -22.88
CA PHE A 226 -27.41 -3.86 -22.75
C PHE A 226 -26.61 -3.76 -21.44
N CYS A 227 -25.29 -3.73 -21.54
CA CYS A 227 -24.44 -3.31 -20.42
C CYS A 227 -24.63 -1.80 -20.17
N GLN A 228 -25.47 -1.43 -19.20
CA GLN A 228 -25.53 -0.07 -18.68
C GLN A 228 -24.31 0.19 -17.78
N VAL A 229 -23.15 0.46 -18.39
CA VAL A 229 -22.06 1.12 -17.67
C VAL A 229 -21.98 2.53 -18.23
N SER A 230 -22.57 3.48 -17.51
CA SER A 230 -22.29 4.90 -17.71
C SER A 230 -20.80 5.13 -17.41
N CYS A 231 -20.02 5.40 -18.45
CA CYS A 231 -18.61 5.76 -18.38
C CYS A 231 -18.38 7.06 -17.59
#